data_AF-A0A369QCD9-F1
#
_entry.id   AF-A0A369QCD9-F1
#
_cell.length_a   1.000
_cell.length_b   1.000
_cell.length_c   1.000
_cell.angle_alpha   90.00
_cell.angle_beta   90.00
_cell.angle_gamma   90.00
#
_symmetry.space_group_name_H-M   'P 1'
#
loop_
_entity.id
_entity.type
_entity.pdbx_description
1 polymer ?
#
loop_
_entity_poly.entity_id
_entity_poly.type
_entity_poly.pdbx_seq_one_letter_code
_entity_poly.pdbx_strand_id
1 'polypeptide(L)'
;MRADGTFNGPLPVDSAISGALIPPVNSCPAGGDRALTAGEVALARTVFGDAIDYDKVTIKRRKWFPFQPRRVTMAPRGHLHFHPLGDSYCDDFSQVGLMRQGLFIHEMVHVWQTQTRGDWYLILRRHPWCRYDYSLKPGWSLVRYGIEQQAEIVKHAFFLRNGAKVAGVGDAAAYDLLVRFPGAA
;
A
#
# COMPACT_ATOMS: atom_id res chain seq x y z
N MET A 1 -68.73 -11.11 33.03
CA MET A 1 -68.34 -12.22 33.92
C MET A 1 -67.29 -13.03 33.17
N ARG A 2 -66.02 -12.98 33.64
CA ARG A 2 -64.83 -13.87 33.41
C ARG A 2 -64.61 -14.43 31.98
N ALA A 3 -63.55 -14.01 31.25
CA ALA A 3 -62.19 -14.59 31.18
C ALA A 3 -62.18 -15.88 30.28
N ASP A 4 -61.19 -16.32 29.48
CA ASP A 4 -59.74 -16.10 29.32
C ASP A 4 -59.27 -16.99 28.11
N GLY A 5 -58.12 -16.70 27.48
CA GLY A 5 -57.52 -17.62 26.49
C GLY A 5 -56.53 -17.02 25.47
N THR A 6 -55.28 -16.86 25.89
CA THR A 6 -54.09 -16.37 25.15
C THR A 6 -53.55 -17.34 24.09
N PHE A 7 -53.00 -16.82 22.97
CA PHE A 7 -51.74 -17.33 22.40
C PHE A 7 -50.99 -16.23 21.65
N ASN A 8 -50.00 -15.62 22.33
CA ASN A 8 -48.94 -14.81 21.73
C ASN A 8 -47.79 -15.77 21.36
N GLY A 9 -47.50 -15.92 20.07
CA GLY A 9 -46.28 -16.55 19.56
C GLY A 9 -45.54 -15.57 18.66
N PRO A 10 -44.23 -15.32 18.85
CA PRO A 10 -43.49 -14.44 17.97
C PRO A 10 -43.19 -15.10 16.62
N LEU A 11 -43.26 -14.30 15.55
CA LEU A 11 -42.82 -14.67 14.20
C LEU A 11 -41.34 -15.07 14.20
N PRO A 12 -40.91 -16.04 13.37
CA PRO A 12 -39.51 -16.43 13.29
C PRO A 12 -38.69 -15.28 12.70
N VAL A 13 -37.63 -14.90 13.40
CA VAL A 13 -36.64 -13.94 12.92
C VAL A 13 -35.77 -14.61 11.87
N ASP A 14 -35.75 -14.02 10.68
CA ASP A 14 -34.94 -14.47 9.55
C ASP A 14 -33.44 -14.40 9.84
N SER A 15 -32.80 -15.54 9.59
CA SER A 15 -31.42 -15.77 9.15
C SER A 15 -30.38 -14.71 9.50
N ALA A 16 -29.57 -15.01 10.52
CA ALA A 16 -28.27 -14.39 10.73
C ALA A 16 -27.43 -14.44 9.44
N ILE A 17 -27.06 -13.26 8.95
CA ILE A 17 -26.00 -13.11 7.95
C ILE A 17 -24.72 -13.60 8.63
N SER A 18 -24.19 -14.72 8.15
CA SER A 18 -22.90 -15.25 8.56
C SER A 18 -21.82 -14.19 8.30
N GLY A 19 -21.41 -13.50 9.35
CA GLY A 19 -20.21 -12.67 9.34
C GLY A 19 -19.03 -13.61 9.12
N ALA A 20 -18.50 -13.63 7.90
CA ALA A 20 -17.26 -14.31 7.60
C ALA A 20 -16.18 -13.78 8.56
N LEU A 21 -15.70 -14.63 9.47
CA LEU A 21 -14.50 -14.33 10.24
C LEU A 21 -13.37 -14.11 9.24
N ILE A 22 -12.93 -12.87 9.10
CA ILE A 22 -11.63 -12.58 8.48
C ILE A 22 -10.61 -13.33 9.35
N PRO A 23 -9.84 -14.28 8.78
CA PRO A 23 -8.83 -14.99 9.56
C PRO A 23 -7.87 -13.97 10.18
N PRO A 24 -7.45 -14.15 11.45
CA PRO A 24 -6.53 -13.23 12.08
C PRO A 24 -5.28 -13.12 11.21
N VAL A 25 -4.94 -11.91 10.80
CA VAL A 25 -3.70 -11.65 10.09
C VAL A 25 -2.58 -12.05 11.05
N ASN A 26 -1.78 -13.05 10.67
CA ASN A 26 -0.63 -13.48 11.44
C ASN A 26 0.29 -12.27 11.64
N SER A 27 0.40 -11.80 12.88
CA SER A 27 1.22 -10.64 13.19
C SER A 27 2.70 -10.95 12.95
N CYS A 28 3.43 -10.05 12.30
CA CYS A 28 4.87 -10.24 12.09
C CYS A 28 5.63 -9.72 13.32
N PRO A 29 6.29 -10.60 14.09
CA PRO A 29 7.11 -10.16 15.21
C PRO A 29 8.29 -9.31 14.73
N ALA A 30 8.83 -8.46 15.62
CA ALA A 30 10.06 -7.74 15.34
C ALA A 30 11.20 -8.73 15.03
N GLY A 31 11.92 -8.52 13.92
CA GLY A 31 12.93 -9.43 13.41
C GLY A 31 12.42 -10.43 12.35
N GLY A 32 11.10 -10.65 12.26
CA GLY A 32 10.48 -11.58 11.31
C GLY A 32 10.26 -11.01 9.91
N ASP A 33 9.74 -11.85 9.04
CA ASP A 33 9.20 -11.49 7.73
C ASP A 33 7.91 -12.24 7.39
N ARG A 34 7.15 -11.67 6.45
CA ARG A 34 5.90 -12.23 5.94
C ARG A 34 5.70 -11.90 4.46
N ALA A 35 4.87 -12.69 3.78
CA ALA A 35 4.32 -12.32 2.48
C ALA A 35 3.33 -11.14 2.62
N LEU A 36 2.95 -10.55 1.49
CA LEU A 36 1.83 -9.61 1.45
C LEU A 36 0.53 -10.31 1.85
N THR A 37 -0.34 -9.61 2.56
CA THR A 37 -1.71 -10.12 2.81
C THR A 37 -2.54 -10.04 1.53
N ALA A 38 -3.65 -10.78 1.47
CA ALA A 38 -4.58 -10.68 0.35
C ALA A 38 -5.11 -9.25 0.17
N GLY A 39 -5.36 -8.53 1.27
CA GLY A 39 -5.78 -7.13 1.26
C GLY A 39 -4.70 -6.20 0.70
N GLU A 40 -3.43 -6.41 1.06
CA GLU A 40 -2.30 -5.64 0.54
C GLU A 40 -2.07 -5.86 -0.96
N VAL A 41 -2.22 -7.12 -1.43
CA VAL A 41 -2.16 -7.44 -2.86
C VAL A 41 -3.31 -6.76 -3.60
N ALA A 42 -4.54 -6.85 -3.09
CA ALA A 42 -5.70 -6.20 -3.70
C ALA A 42 -5.53 -4.68 -3.76
N LEU A 43 -5.07 -4.06 -2.67
CA LEU A 43 -4.75 -2.64 -2.61
C LEU A 43 -3.70 -2.24 -3.65
N ALA A 44 -2.58 -2.96 -3.71
CA ALA A 44 -1.51 -2.67 -4.66
C ALA A 44 -1.95 -2.86 -6.11
N ARG A 45 -2.81 -3.86 -6.39
CA ARG A 45 -3.38 -4.09 -7.73
C ARG A 45 -4.20 -2.90 -8.24
N THR A 46 -4.85 -2.13 -7.36
CA THR A 46 -5.57 -0.90 -7.78
C THR A 46 -4.65 0.15 -8.42
N VAL A 47 -3.35 0.09 -8.15
CA VAL A 47 -2.37 1.03 -8.69
C VAL A 47 -1.51 0.38 -9.77
N PHE A 48 -0.97 -0.80 -9.49
CA PHE A 48 0.06 -1.43 -10.32
C PHE A 48 -0.48 -2.51 -11.25
N GLY A 49 -1.73 -2.94 -11.10
CA GLY A 49 -2.32 -4.00 -11.92
C GLY A 49 -1.48 -5.28 -11.89
N ASP A 50 -0.94 -5.67 -13.04
CA ASP A 50 -0.09 -6.84 -13.21
C ASP A 50 1.40 -6.47 -13.39
N ALA A 51 1.78 -5.22 -13.12
CA ALA A 51 3.15 -4.73 -13.28
C ALA A 51 4.13 -5.24 -12.21
N ILE A 52 3.62 -5.88 -11.16
CA ILE A 52 4.39 -6.43 -10.05
C ILE A 52 4.00 -7.90 -9.86
N ASP A 53 5.00 -8.77 -9.76
CA ASP A 53 4.85 -10.12 -9.25
C ASP A 53 4.78 -10.06 -7.71
N TYR A 54 3.55 -10.07 -7.19
CA TYR A 54 3.27 -9.89 -5.76
C TYR A 54 3.73 -11.05 -4.88
N ASP A 55 3.79 -12.26 -5.43
CA ASP A 55 4.16 -13.47 -4.69
C ASP A 55 5.64 -13.45 -4.28
N LYS A 56 6.45 -12.68 -5.01
CA LYS A 56 7.87 -12.46 -4.69
C LYS A 56 8.09 -11.39 -3.63
N VAL A 57 7.06 -10.61 -3.26
CA VAL A 57 7.20 -9.48 -2.35
C VAL A 57 7.08 -9.94 -0.91
N THR A 58 7.99 -9.45 -0.05
CA THR A 58 7.94 -9.73 1.38
C THR A 58 8.03 -8.43 2.16
N ILE A 59 7.34 -8.39 3.29
CA ILE A 59 7.48 -7.36 4.32
C ILE A 59 8.37 -7.94 5.41
N LYS A 60 9.43 -7.21 5.74
CA LYS A 60 10.49 -7.61 6.66
C LYS A 60 10.53 -6.62 7.81
N ARG A 61 10.19 -7.05 9.02
CA ARG A 61 10.24 -6.22 10.23
C ARG A 61 11.65 -6.21 10.83
N ARG A 62 12.64 -5.96 9.99
CA ARG A 62 14.07 -5.91 10.31
C ARG A 62 14.75 -4.85 9.47
N LYS A 63 15.86 -4.32 9.98
CA LYS A 63 16.67 -3.37 9.22
C LYS A 63 17.21 -4.03 7.94
N TRP A 64 17.31 -3.26 6.86
CA TRP A 64 18.07 -3.62 5.67
C TRP A 64 19.59 -3.55 5.93
N PHE A 65 20.03 -2.53 6.67
CA PHE A 65 21.43 -2.30 7.04
C PHE A 65 21.55 -1.78 8.48
N PRO A 66 22.71 -1.94 9.15
CA PRO A 66 22.85 -1.67 10.59
C PRO A 66 22.39 -0.27 11.04
N PHE A 67 22.61 0.75 10.20
CA PHE A 67 22.34 2.16 10.49
C PHE A 67 21.04 2.69 9.86
N GLN A 68 20.11 1.81 9.43
CA GLN A 68 18.80 2.26 8.97
C GLN A 68 18.10 3.07 10.08
N PRO A 69 17.68 4.32 9.81
CA PRO A 69 16.94 5.12 10.80
C PRO A 69 15.57 4.52 11.12
N ARG A 70 15.09 4.70 12.36
CA ARG A 70 13.82 4.12 12.86
C ARG A 70 12.58 4.52 12.05
N ARG A 71 12.59 5.73 11.48
CA ARG A 71 11.45 6.31 10.76
C ARG A 71 11.47 6.05 9.26
N VAL A 72 12.49 5.37 8.75
CA VAL A 72 12.70 5.17 7.32
C VAL A 72 12.36 3.73 6.96
N THR A 73 11.41 3.56 6.03
CA THR A 73 11.18 2.29 5.36
C THR A 73 12.10 2.21 4.14
N MET A 74 12.61 1.01 3.85
CA MET A 74 13.56 0.79 2.74
C MET A 74 13.11 -0.38 1.88
N ALA A 75 13.11 -0.22 0.57
CA ALA A 75 12.84 -1.31 -0.37
C ALA A 75 13.93 -1.49 -1.44
N PRO A 76 15.21 -1.74 -1.06
CA PRO A 76 16.34 -1.65 -1.98
C PRO A 76 16.46 -2.83 -2.96
N ARG A 77 15.80 -3.96 -2.67
CA ARG A 77 15.83 -5.20 -3.45
C ARG A 77 14.44 -5.83 -3.59
N GLY A 78 13.40 -5.02 -3.77
CA GLY A 78 12.06 -5.56 -4.01
C GLY A 78 11.32 -6.12 -2.78
N HIS A 79 11.81 -5.83 -1.57
CA HIS A 79 11.14 -6.20 -0.32
C HIS A 79 11.11 -5.01 0.62
N LEU A 80 10.05 -4.86 1.41
CA LEU A 80 9.86 -3.72 2.30
C LEU A 80 10.52 -4.01 3.65
N HIS A 81 11.48 -3.19 4.05
CA HIS A 81 12.18 -3.28 5.33
C HIS A 81 11.70 -2.19 6.29
N PHE A 82 10.95 -2.61 7.31
CA PHE A 82 10.54 -1.76 8.41
C PHE A 82 11.49 -1.93 9.59
N HIS A 83 11.92 -0.81 10.16
CA HIS A 83 12.76 -0.85 11.34
C HIS A 83 12.00 -1.54 12.50
N PRO A 84 12.59 -2.53 13.20
CA PRO A 84 11.87 -3.31 14.22
C PRO A 84 11.36 -2.48 15.40
N LEU A 85 12.07 -1.39 15.69
CA LEU A 85 11.73 -0.38 16.72
C LEU A 85 11.08 0.90 16.16
N GLY A 86 10.54 0.83 14.94
CA GLY A 86 9.82 1.93 14.30
C GLY A 86 8.31 1.72 14.36
N ASP A 87 7.55 2.81 14.18
CA ASP A 87 6.09 2.81 14.32
C ASP A 87 5.34 2.69 12.97
N SER A 88 6.09 2.58 11.86
CA SER A 88 5.51 2.56 10.50
C SER A 88 4.99 1.20 10.06
N TYR A 89 5.38 0.10 10.74
CA TYR A 89 4.92 -1.25 10.44
C TYR A 89 3.42 -1.44 10.76
N CYS A 90 2.72 -2.22 9.93
CA CYS A 90 1.36 -2.70 10.15
C CYS A 90 1.24 -4.17 9.75
N ASP A 91 0.40 -4.92 10.46
CA ASP A 91 0.13 -6.32 10.11
C ASP A 91 -0.63 -6.45 8.80
N ASP A 92 -1.50 -5.49 8.49
CA ASP A 92 -2.12 -5.36 7.18
C ASP A 92 -2.24 -3.88 6.79
N PHE A 93 -1.50 -3.45 5.77
CA PHE A 93 -1.55 -2.06 5.29
C PHE A 93 -2.87 -1.69 4.60
N SER A 94 -3.66 -2.65 4.14
CA SER A 94 -4.99 -2.39 3.55
C SER A 94 -6.04 -2.02 4.59
N GLN A 95 -5.86 -2.43 5.85
CA GLN A 95 -6.83 -2.24 6.94
C GLN A 95 -6.56 -1.00 7.79
N VAL A 96 -5.60 -0.16 7.41
CA VAL A 96 -5.22 1.05 8.14
C VAL A 96 -5.54 2.32 7.36
N GLY A 97 -5.49 3.47 8.04
CA GLY A 97 -5.84 4.74 7.43
C GLY A 97 -5.01 5.10 6.19
N LEU A 98 -5.60 5.93 5.32
CA LEU A 98 -5.09 6.25 3.99
C LEU A 98 -3.61 6.67 3.97
N MET A 99 -3.13 7.41 4.98
CA MET A 99 -1.73 7.82 5.06
C MET A 99 -0.75 6.63 5.09
N ARG A 100 -1.09 5.56 5.80
CA ARG A 100 -0.26 4.34 5.87
C ARG A 100 -0.41 3.49 4.62
N GLN A 101 -1.60 3.43 4.02
CA GLN A 101 -1.79 2.85 2.69
C GLN A 101 -0.91 3.56 1.64
N GLY A 102 -0.85 4.90 1.68
CA GLY A 102 0.01 5.68 0.79
C GLY A 102 1.50 5.41 1.00
N LEU A 103 1.95 5.27 2.25
CA LEU A 103 3.33 4.85 2.53
C LEU A 103 3.61 3.47 1.92
N PHE A 104 2.70 2.51 2.07
CA PHE A 104 2.83 1.20 1.45
C PHE A 104 2.91 1.30 -0.08
N ILE A 105 2.02 2.07 -0.73
CA ILE A 105 2.03 2.29 -2.18
C ILE A 105 3.35 2.94 -2.64
N HIS A 106 3.90 3.91 -1.89
CA HIS A 106 5.20 4.51 -2.17
C HIS A 106 6.30 3.44 -2.22
N GLU A 107 6.38 2.59 -1.21
CA GLU A 107 7.38 1.53 -1.15
C GLU A 107 7.17 0.47 -2.25
N MET A 108 5.92 0.20 -2.64
CA MET A 108 5.61 -0.69 -3.76
C MET A 108 6.11 -0.13 -5.12
N VAL A 109 6.27 1.19 -5.27
CA VAL A 109 6.95 1.76 -6.45
C VAL A 109 8.41 1.32 -6.50
N HIS A 110 9.10 1.27 -5.36
CA HIS A 110 10.47 0.79 -5.30
C HIS A 110 10.56 -0.71 -5.60
N VAL A 111 9.55 -1.48 -5.19
CA VAL A 111 9.43 -2.89 -5.59
C VAL A 111 9.29 -3.00 -7.12
N TRP A 112 8.36 -2.26 -7.71
CA TRP A 112 8.20 -2.22 -9.16
C TRP A 112 9.48 -1.79 -9.90
N GLN A 113 10.16 -0.75 -9.42
CA GLN A 113 11.45 -0.29 -9.97
C GLN A 113 12.51 -1.39 -9.93
N THR A 114 12.56 -2.17 -8.83
CA THR A 114 13.49 -3.29 -8.70
C THR A 114 13.12 -4.42 -9.67
N GLN A 115 11.86 -4.85 -9.70
CA GLN A 115 11.44 -5.96 -10.56
C GLN A 115 11.62 -5.64 -12.05
N THR A 116 11.43 -4.37 -12.45
CA THR A 116 11.54 -3.96 -13.85
C THR A 116 12.97 -3.62 -14.29
N ARG A 117 13.85 -3.19 -13.37
CA ARG A 117 15.21 -2.71 -13.70
C ARG A 117 16.34 -3.54 -13.08
N GLY A 118 16.01 -4.53 -12.28
CA GLY A 118 16.93 -5.45 -11.63
C GLY A 118 17.25 -5.10 -10.17
N ASP A 119 17.67 -6.12 -9.43
CA ASP A 119 17.94 -6.11 -7.98
C ASP A 119 18.89 -5.02 -7.49
N TRP A 120 19.81 -4.59 -8.34
CA TRP A 120 20.84 -3.60 -7.99
C TRP A 120 20.45 -2.17 -8.35
N TYR A 121 19.32 -1.97 -9.05
CA TYR A 121 18.93 -0.68 -9.59
C TYR A 121 18.84 0.40 -8.51
N LEU A 122 18.12 0.13 -7.41
CA LEU A 122 17.95 1.12 -6.35
C LEU A 122 19.21 1.35 -5.54
N ILE A 123 20.00 0.31 -5.31
CA ILE A 123 21.29 0.43 -4.61
C ILE A 123 22.22 1.38 -5.36
N LEU A 124 22.23 1.31 -6.69
CA LEU A 124 23.10 2.16 -7.54
C LEU A 124 22.52 3.56 -7.79
N ARG A 125 21.19 3.74 -7.68
CA ARG A 125 20.49 4.97 -8.11
C ARG A 125 19.94 5.81 -6.96
N ARG A 126 19.79 5.24 -5.76
CA ARG A 126 19.26 5.92 -4.56
C ARG A 126 20.41 6.55 -3.77
N HIS A 127 20.95 7.64 -4.31
CA HIS A 127 21.98 8.43 -3.63
C HIS A 127 21.34 9.36 -2.57
N PRO A 128 22.03 9.70 -1.47
CA PRO A 128 21.60 10.69 -0.46
C PRO A 128 21.00 12.03 -0.95
N TRP A 129 21.19 12.41 -2.21
CA TRP A 129 20.66 13.66 -2.79
C TRP A 129 19.38 13.47 -3.62
N CYS A 130 18.77 12.29 -3.58
CA CYS A 130 17.47 12.07 -4.23
C CYS A 130 16.44 13.07 -3.67
N ARG A 131 15.76 13.77 -4.59
CA ARG A 131 14.76 14.77 -4.24
C ARG A 131 13.37 14.14 -4.22
N TYR A 132 12.60 14.50 -3.21
CA TYR A 132 11.19 14.14 -3.08
C TYR A 132 10.29 15.15 -3.80
N ASP A 133 10.68 16.43 -3.75
CA ASP A 133 9.94 17.50 -4.42
C ASP A 133 9.95 17.32 -5.93
N TYR A 134 8.80 17.52 -6.56
CA TYR A 134 8.63 17.48 -8.00
C TYR A 134 7.60 18.51 -8.47
N SER A 135 7.57 18.73 -9.78
CA SER A 135 6.46 19.39 -10.46
C SER A 135 6.14 18.57 -11.70
N LEU A 136 4.86 18.33 -11.96
CA LEU A 136 4.46 17.65 -13.18
C LEU A 136 4.87 18.48 -14.40
N LYS A 137 5.59 17.86 -15.33
CA LYS A 137 6.03 18.45 -16.59
C LYS A 137 5.18 17.89 -17.73
N PRO A 138 4.55 18.75 -18.56
CA PRO A 138 3.77 18.30 -19.71
C PRO A 138 4.57 17.35 -20.61
N GLY A 139 3.94 16.26 -21.02
CA GLY A 139 4.54 15.25 -21.91
C GLY A 139 5.62 14.36 -21.28
N TRP A 140 5.98 14.53 -20.00
CA TRP A 140 6.91 13.62 -19.35
C TRP A 140 6.21 12.33 -18.92
N SER A 141 6.72 11.18 -19.33
CA SER A 141 6.34 9.89 -18.75
C SER A 141 6.88 9.74 -17.32
N LEU A 142 6.24 8.91 -16.49
CA LEU A 142 6.66 8.61 -15.11
C LEU A 142 8.15 8.25 -15.00
N VAL A 143 8.68 7.44 -15.92
CA VAL A 143 10.07 6.97 -15.89
C VAL A 143 11.14 8.06 -16.07
N ARG A 144 10.77 9.28 -16.49
CA ARG A 144 11.68 10.43 -16.62
C ARG A 144 11.92 11.13 -15.28
N TYR A 145 11.06 10.94 -14.30
CA TYR A 145 11.23 11.50 -12.96
C TYR A 145 12.26 10.70 -12.16
N GLY A 146 12.84 11.32 -11.13
CA GLY A 146 13.71 10.64 -10.17
C GLY A 146 12.98 9.51 -9.43
N ILE A 147 13.71 8.55 -8.87
CA ILE A 147 13.09 7.35 -8.28
C ILE A 147 12.15 7.65 -7.10
N GLU A 148 12.49 8.63 -6.26
CA GLU A 148 11.63 9.09 -5.16
C GLU A 148 10.46 9.92 -5.67
N GLN A 149 10.69 10.75 -6.70
CA GLN A 149 9.63 11.53 -7.34
C GLN A 149 8.58 10.62 -7.99
N GLN A 150 9.00 9.52 -8.63
CA GLN A 150 8.09 8.50 -9.14
C GLN A 150 7.22 7.93 -8.01
N ALA A 151 7.83 7.62 -6.86
CA ALA A 151 7.13 7.07 -5.72
C ALA A 151 6.12 8.07 -5.11
N GLU A 152 6.52 9.34 -4.99
CA GLU A 152 5.63 10.43 -4.54
C GLU A 152 4.49 10.70 -5.53
N ILE A 153 4.76 10.72 -6.85
CA ILE A 153 3.73 10.92 -7.89
C ILE A 153 2.67 9.81 -7.80
N VAL A 154 3.09 8.55 -7.69
CA VAL A 154 2.18 7.41 -7.60
C VAL A 154 1.39 7.42 -6.29
N LYS A 155 2.04 7.74 -5.16
CA LYS A 155 1.37 7.92 -3.86
C LYS A 155 0.29 9.01 -3.93
N HIS A 156 0.60 10.15 -4.54
CA HIS A 156 -0.36 11.24 -4.70
C HIS A 156 -1.51 10.87 -5.63
N ALA A 157 -1.24 10.16 -6.74
CA ALA A 157 -2.30 9.63 -7.60
C ALA A 157 -3.24 8.69 -6.80
N PHE A 158 -2.67 7.80 -5.99
CA PHE A 158 -3.45 6.93 -5.10
C PHE A 158 -4.30 7.73 -4.11
N PHE A 159 -3.76 8.76 -3.46
CA PHE A 159 -4.53 9.63 -2.58
C PHE A 159 -5.69 10.33 -3.29
N LEU A 160 -5.44 10.89 -4.48
CA LEU A 160 -6.45 11.60 -5.25
C LEU A 160 -7.59 10.65 -5.68
N ARG A 161 -7.27 9.44 -6.13
CA ARG A 161 -8.26 8.39 -6.48
C ARG A 161 -9.11 7.94 -5.29
N ASN A 162 -8.58 8.08 -4.07
CA ASN A 162 -9.27 7.76 -2.83
C ASN A 162 -9.88 9.01 -2.15
N GLY A 163 -10.08 10.10 -2.90
CA GLY A 163 -10.80 11.29 -2.46
C GLY A 163 -10.02 12.23 -1.54
N ALA A 164 -8.72 12.00 -1.32
CA ALA A 164 -7.89 12.91 -0.54
C ALA A 164 -7.45 14.13 -1.37
N LYS A 165 -7.26 15.25 -0.69
CA LYS A 165 -6.68 16.47 -1.27
C LYS A 165 -5.18 16.47 -1.06
N VAL A 166 -4.41 16.71 -2.12
CA VAL A 166 -2.95 16.84 -2.06
C VAL A 166 -2.59 18.30 -2.28
N ALA A 167 -1.80 18.88 -1.37
CA ALA A 167 -1.40 20.27 -1.45
C ALA A 167 -0.61 20.54 -2.74
N GLY A 168 -0.92 21.65 -3.43
CA GLY A 168 -0.26 22.01 -4.70
C GLY A 168 -0.75 21.24 -5.93
N VAL A 169 -1.74 20.34 -5.79
CA VAL A 169 -2.37 19.66 -6.92
C VAL A 169 -3.66 20.38 -7.33
N GLY A 170 -3.67 20.93 -8.54
CA GLY A 170 -4.85 21.58 -9.13
C GLY A 170 -5.76 20.66 -9.95
N ASP A 171 -5.21 19.59 -10.53
CA ASP A 171 -5.95 18.66 -11.38
C ASP A 171 -5.47 17.21 -11.16
N ALA A 172 -6.39 16.33 -10.76
CA ALA A 172 -6.11 14.92 -10.54
C ALA A 172 -5.93 14.14 -11.86
N ALA A 173 -6.57 14.57 -12.96
CA ALA A 173 -6.49 13.88 -14.24
C ALA A 173 -5.05 13.86 -14.81
N ALA A 174 -4.25 14.87 -14.47
CA ALA A 174 -2.82 14.90 -14.82
C ALA A 174 -2.04 13.70 -14.23
N TYR A 175 -2.45 13.20 -13.07
CA TYR A 175 -1.85 12.01 -12.45
C TYR A 175 -2.33 10.72 -13.12
N ASP A 176 -3.59 10.66 -13.54
CA ASP A 176 -4.16 9.49 -14.20
C ASP A 176 -3.53 9.20 -15.56
N LEU A 177 -2.95 10.19 -16.23
CA LEU A 177 -2.16 9.97 -17.45
C LEU A 177 -0.77 9.38 -17.14
N LEU A 178 -0.18 9.73 -16.00
CA LEU A 178 1.16 9.32 -15.61
C LEU A 178 1.20 7.95 -14.93
N VAL A 179 0.16 7.66 -14.16
CA VAL A 179 0.04 6.45 -13.31
C VAL A 179 -0.93 5.49 -13.99
N ARG A 180 -0.50 4.96 -15.14
CA ARG A 180 -1.20 3.92 -15.92
C ARG A 180 -0.32 2.68 -16.02
N PHE A 181 -0.44 1.80 -15.04
CA PHE A 181 0.23 0.51 -15.08
C PHE A 181 -0.63 -0.52 -15.82
N PRO A 182 -0.03 -1.49 -16.51
CA PRO A 182 -0.77 -2.57 -17.17
C PRO A 182 -1.70 -3.30 -16.19
N GLY A 183 -2.97 -3.49 -16.57
CA GLY A 183 -3.95 -4.25 -15.78
C GLY A 183 -4.53 -3.50 -14.57
N ALA A 184 -4.16 -2.23 -14.35
CA ALA A 184 -4.79 -1.40 -13.31
C ALA A 184 -6.14 -0.85 -13.82
N ALA A 185 -7.14 -0.84 -12.94
CA ALA A 185 -8.48 -0.31 -13.20
C ALA A 185 -8.52 1.23 -13.15
#